data_AF-A0A960DWE6-F1
#
_entry.id   AF-A0A960DWE6-F1
#
_cell.length_a   1.000
_cell.length_b   1.000
_cell.length_c   1.000
_cell.angle_alpha   90.00
_cell.angle_beta   90.00
_cell.angle_gamma   90.00
#
_symmetry.space_group_name_H-M   'P 1'
#
loop_
_entity.id
_entity.type
_entity.pdbx_description
1 polymer ?
#
loop_
_entity_poly.entity_id
_entity_poly.type
_entity_poly.pdbx_seq_one_letter_code
_entity_poly.pdbx_strand_id
1 'polypeptide(L)'
;MSRLFAVPPWDEVRRRLLPLLVGLVLCGVAFGCTVRAELGLDPWDVLHEGISDRTGIPIGSVSILVGVVVVLGWIPLRQRLGLGTIANAIIIGAVMDLVIPHLPHPGDLPTRWGLLLTGLVLAGPGVGMYIGARLGPGPRDGIMTGLAERGPSIRLVRTGIELCALAGGFLLGGTVGIGTVLFALTIGPNTQFWLERLDLGHPPGFEPRLDVEVEPDPTLAGS
;
A
#
# COMPACT_ATOMS: atom_id res chain seq x y z
N MET A 1 7.60 -21.25 18.35
CA MET A 1 6.75 -20.04 18.46
C MET A 1 7.56 -18.74 18.28
N SER A 2 8.60 -18.75 17.44
CA SER A 2 9.56 -17.65 17.30
C SER A 2 9.45 -16.99 15.92
N ARG A 3 9.18 -15.67 15.96
CA ARG A 3 9.30 -14.66 14.88
C ARG A 3 8.12 -14.49 13.91
N LEU A 4 6.90 -14.36 14.44
CA LEU A 4 5.79 -13.66 13.75
C LEU A 4 6.11 -12.17 13.49
N PHE A 5 6.96 -11.58 14.32
CA PHE A 5 7.39 -10.20 14.20
C PHE A 5 8.87 -10.12 13.81
N ALA A 6 9.15 -9.25 12.84
CA ALA A 6 10.47 -8.86 12.41
C ALA A 6 10.69 -7.40 12.85
N VAL A 7 11.18 -7.19 14.07
CA VAL A 7 11.41 -5.85 14.62
C VAL A 7 12.92 -5.58 14.64
N PRO A 8 13.40 -4.55 13.93
CA PRO A 8 14.80 -4.14 14.02
C PRO A 8 15.12 -3.56 15.41
N PRO A 9 16.42 -3.29 15.71
CA PRO A 9 16.82 -2.60 16.93
C PRO A 9 16.03 -1.32 17.21
N TRP A 10 15.81 -0.98 18.48
CA TRP A 10 14.90 0.13 18.86
C TRP A 10 15.36 1.51 18.38
N ASP A 11 16.66 1.73 18.25
CA ASP A 11 17.29 2.91 17.67
C ASP A 11 16.97 3.04 16.16
N GLU A 12 17.05 1.94 15.42
CA GLU A 12 16.63 1.87 14.01
C GLU A 12 15.13 2.14 13.86
N VAL A 13 14.30 1.53 14.73
CA VAL A 13 12.86 1.77 14.74
C VAL A 13 12.56 3.26 14.95
N ARG A 14 13.21 3.91 15.94
CA ARG A 14 13.01 5.35 16.21
C ARG A 14 13.41 6.22 15.01
N ARG A 15 14.53 5.92 14.35
CA ARG A 15 14.98 6.68 13.17
C ARG A 15 14.00 6.54 11.99
N ARG A 16 13.42 5.35 11.81
CA ARG A 16 12.53 5.01 10.68
C ARG A 16 11.07 5.37 10.94
N LEU A 17 10.69 5.60 12.20
CA LEU A 17 9.32 5.89 12.60
C LEU A 17 8.82 7.21 12.01
N LEU A 18 9.62 8.28 12.05
CA LEU A 18 9.19 9.57 11.52
C LEU A 18 8.93 9.51 10.01
N PRO A 19 9.86 9.00 9.16
CA PRO A 19 9.59 8.78 7.74
C PRO A 19 8.37 7.89 7.48
N LEU A 20 8.20 6.82 8.25
CA LEU A 20 7.02 5.96 8.16
C LEU A 20 5.73 6.77 8.39
N LEU A 21 5.63 7.48 9.52
CA LEU A 21 4.42 8.22 9.87
C LEU A 21 4.12 9.34 8.87
N VAL A 22 5.13 10.10 8.46
CA VAL A 22 4.98 11.15 7.45
C VAL A 22 4.53 10.56 6.12
N GLY A 23 5.13 9.45 5.69
CA GLY A 23 4.75 8.74 4.47
C GLY A 23 3.30 8.28 4.48
N LEU A 24 2.84 7.71 5.60
CA LEU A 24 1.46 7.24 5.77
C LEU A 24 0.45 8.39 5.82
N VAL A 25 0.77 9.50 6.48
CA VAL A 25 -0.06 10.72 6.46
C VAL A 25 -0.17 11.28 5.06
N LEU A 26 0.94 11.36 4.32
CA LEU A 26 0.93 11.81 2.93
C LEU A 26 0.09 10.89 2.04
N CYS A 27 0.13 9.56 2.25
CA CYS A 27 -0.74 8.62 1.55
C CYS A 27 -2.21 8.90 1.86
N GLY A 28 -2.59 9.06 3.13
CA GLY A 28 -3.97 9.36 3.50
C GLY A 28 -4.49 10.68 2.91
N VAL A 29 -3.64 11.73 2.90
CA VAL A 29 -3.96 13.01 2.22
C VAL A 29 -4.11 12.79 0.72
N ALA A 30 -3.18 12.06 0.09
CA ALA A 30 -3.19 11.78 -1.33
C ALA A 30 -4.48 11.07 -1.76
N PHE A 31 -4.84 9.99 -1.07
CA PHE A 31 -6.04 9.21 -1.35
C PHE A 31 -7.32 9.98 -1.00
N GLY A 32 -7.31 10.78 0.06
CA GLY A 32 -8.41 11.72 0.35
C GLY A 32 -8.65 12.70 -0.81
N CYS A 33 -7.58 13.25 -1.40
CA CYS A 33 -7.67 14.10 -2.59
C CYS A 33 -8.23 13.36 -3.81
N THR A 34 -7.80 12.12 -4.08
CA THR A 34 -8.32 11.36 -5.23
C THR A 34 -9.79 10.97 -5.06
N VAL A 35 -10.19 10.59 -3.84
CA VAL A 35 -11.61 10.36 -3.48
C VAL A 35 -12.42 11.62 -3.73
N ARG A 36 -11.95 12.76 -3.20
CA ARG A 36 -12.65 14.03 -3.38
C ARG A 36 -12.70 14.52 -4.81
N ALA A 37 -11.80 14.07 -5.69
CA ALA A 37 -11.77 14.48 -7.09
C ALA A 37 -12.95 13.94 -7.90
N GLU A 38 -13.57 12.82 -7.49
CA GLU A 38 -14.70 12.18 -8.19
C GLU A 38 -14.42 11.92 -9.70
N LEU A 39 -13.16 11.59 -10.03
CA LEU A 39 -12.71 11.30 -11.41
C LEU A 39 -12.29 9.84 -11.61
N GLY A 40 -12.40 9.01 -10.57
CA GLY A 40 -11.94 7.62 -10.53
C GLY A 40 -10.84 7.39 -9.52
N LEU A 41 -10.86 6.23 -8.88
CA LEU A 41 -9.98 5.86 -7.76
C LEU A 41 -9.03 4.72 -8.13
N ASP A 42 -8.04 4.44 -7.28
CA ASP A 42 -7.26 3.21 -7.41
C ASP A 42 -8.09 1.97 -7.07
N PRO A 43 -7.70 0.77 -7.51
CA PRO A 43 -8.50 -0.46 -7.33
C PRO A 43 -9.03 -0.73 -5.92
N TRP A 44 -8.25 -0.41 -4.89
CA TRP A 44 -8.65 -0.65 -3.52
C TRP A 44 -9.61 0.42 -3.01
N ASP A 45 -9.39 1.68 -3.36
CA ASP A 45 -10.31 2.75 -3.00
C ASP A 45 -11.62 2.67 -3.78
N VAL A 46 -11.64 2.08 -4.99
CA VAL A 46 -12.90 1.69 -5.67
C VAL A 46 -13.67 0.67 -4.82
N LEU A 47 -12.99 -0.30 -4.20
CA LEU A 47 -13.61 -1.26 -3.28
C LEU A 47 -14.08 -0.59 -1.98
N HIS A 48 -13.24 0.26 -1.38
CA HIS A 48 -13.56 0.95 -0.14
C HIS A 48 -14.75 1.90 -0.32
N GLU A 49 -14.79 2.67 -1.40
CA GLU A 49 -15.90 3.55 -1.75
C GLU A 49 -17.19 2.73 -1.97
N GLY A 50 -17.12 1.66 -2.76
CA GLY A 50 -18.28 0.80 -2.99
C GLY A 50 -18.86 0.19 -1.72
N ILE A 51 -18.03 -0.17 -0.74
CA ILE A 51 -18.50 -0.65 0.58
C ILE A 51 -19.05 0.51 1.42
N SER A 52 -18.36 1.66 1.43
CA SER A 52 -18.77 2.87 2.13
C SER A 52 -20.18 3.30 1.73
N ASP A 53 -20.44 3.38 0.43
CA ASP A 53 -21.74 3.81 -0.11
C ASP A 53 -22.90 2.88 0.25
N ARG A 54 -22.61 1.58 0.45
CA ARG A 54 -23.61 0.57 0.82
C ARG A 54 -23.86 0.48 2.32
N THR A 55 -22.87 0.83 3.14
CA THR A 55 -22.91 0.65 4.59
C THR A 55 -23.11 1.96 5.35
N GLY A 56 -22.81 3.10 4.74
CA GLY A 56 -22.76 4.41 5.38
C GLY A 56 -21.55 4.61 6.29
N ILE A 57 -20.61 3.66 6.33
CA ILE A 57 -19.37 3.78 7.09
C ILE A 57 -18.40 4.64 6.28
N PRO A 58 -17.72 5.63 6.89
CA PRO A 58 -16.72 6.44 6.19
C PRO A 58 -15.65 5.61 5.48
N ILE A 59 -15.25 6.04 4.28
CA ILE A 59 -14.32 5.29 3.41
C ILE A 59 -12.99 4.96 4.09
N GLY A 60 -12.43 5.86 4.90
CA GLY A 60 -11.20 5.63 5.64
C GLY A 60 -11.38 4.51 6.67
N SER A 61 -12.48 4.52 7.40
CA SER A 61 -12.87 3.46 8.34
C SER A 61 -13.09 2.12 7.64
N VAL A 62 -13.68 2.11 6.44
CA VAL A 62 -13.78 0.91 5.60
C VAL A 62 -12.38 0.41 5.21
N SER A 63 -11.49 1.30 4.80
CA SER A 63 -10.09 0.96 4.45
C SER A 63 -9.37 0.29 5.63
N ILE A 64 -9.55 0.79 6.86
CA ILE A 64 -9.02 0.15 8.08
C ILE A 64 -9.61 -1.25 8.24
N LEU A 65 -10.93 -1.41 8.13
CA LEU A 65 -11.60 -2.69 8.32
C LEU A 65 -11.16 -3.73 7.28
N VAL A 66 -11.11 -3.36 6.01
CA VAL A 66 -10.59 -4.21 4.93
C VAL A 66 -9.12 -4.54 5.18
N GLY A 67 -8.31 -3.57 5.61
CA GLY A 67 -6.92 -3.79 6.01
C GLY A 67 -6.78 -4.84 7.14
N VAL A 68 -7.64 -4.80 8.15
CA VAL A 68 -7.69 -5.81 9.22
C VAL A 68 -8.04 -7.19 8.64
N VAL A 69 -9.07 -7.30 7.80
CA VAL A 69 -9.45 -8.57 7.14
C VAL A 69 -8.29 -9.14 6.32
N VAL A 70 -7.61 -8.28 5.57
CA VAL A 70 -6.43 -8.62 4.77
C VAL A 70 -5.29 -9.12 5.66
N VAL A 71 -4.98 -8.43 6.76
CA VAL A 71 -3.96 -8.86 7.74
C VAL A 71 -4.34 -10.19 8.40
N LEU A 72 -5.60 -10.43 8.71
CA LEU A 72 -6.07 -11.73 9.21
C LEU A 72 -5.88 -12.84 8.17
N GLY A 73 -6.05 -12.52 6.88
CA GLY A 73 -5.75 -13.40 5.76
C GLY A 73 -4.27 -13.82 5.68
N TRP A 74 -3.35 -13.12 6.35
CA TRP A 74 -1.93 -13.51 6.43
C TRP A 74 -1.65 -14.63 7.42
N ILE A 75 -2.53 -14.85 8.41
CA ILE A 75 -2.36 -15.91 9.41
C ILE A 75 -2.09 -17.29 8.75
N PRO A 76 -2.87 -17.75 7.76
CA PRO A 76 -2.56 -18.99 7.04
C PRO A 76 -1.34 -18.88 6.11
N LEU A 77 -0.95 -17.66 5.69
CA LEU A 77 0.21 -17.41 4.82
C LEU A 77 1.54 -17.34 5.59
N ARG A 78 1.51 -17.32 6.93
CA ARG A 78 2.70 -17.24 7.81
C ARG A 78 3.63 -16.06 7.49
N GLN A 79 3.09 -14.98 6.94
CA GLN A 79 3.83 -13.77 6.61
C GLN A 79 4.20 -12.99 7.88
N ARG A 80 5.40 -12.41 7.90
CA ARG A 80 5.89 -11.66 9.07
C ARG A 80 5.24 -10.27 9.14
N LEU A 81 4.61 -9.98 10.26
CA LEU A 81 4.00 -8.67 10.51
C LEU A 81 5.07 -7.69 11.01
N GLY A 82 5.08 -6.50 10.41
CA GLY A 82 5.89 -5.38 10.87
C GLY A 82 5.02 -4.27 11.47
N LEU A 83 5.66 -3.37 12.21
CA LEU A 83 5.00 -2.16 12.73
C LEU A 83 4.41 -1.32 11.60
N GLY A 84 5.09 -1.27 10.45
CA GLY A 84 4.63 -0.59 9.25
C GLY A 84 3.32 -1.16 8.70
N THR A 85 3.06 -2.47 8.83
CA THR A 85 1.84 -3.12 8.34
C THR A 85 0.61 -2.61 9.09
N ILE A 86 0.69 -2.61 10.42
CA ILE A 86 -0.41 -2.18 11.30
C ILE A 86 -0.58 -0.66 11.19
N ALA A 87 0.52 0.10 11.24
CA ALA A 87 0.49 1.55 11.09
C ALA A 87 -0.13 1.96 9.75
N ASN A 88 0.23 1.29 8.65
CA ASN A 88 -0.32 1.56 7.33
C ASN A 88 -1.83 1.37 7.29
N ALA A 89 -2.32 0.22 7.77
CA ALA A 89 -3.75 -0.10 7.78
C ALA A 89 -4.56 0.96 8.54
N ILE A 90 -4.05 1.45 9.67
CA ILE A 90 -4.77 2.36 10.56
C ILE A 90 -4.62 3.82 10.12
N ILE A 91 -3.39 4.28 9.90
CA ILE A 91 -3.10 5.72 9.73
C ILE A 91 -3.64 6.23 8.40
N ILE A 92 -3.52 5.47 7.31
CA ILE A 92 -3.99 5.92 6.00
C ILE A 92 -5.51 6.17 6.07
N GLY A 93 -6.28 5.19 6.52
CA GLY A 93 -7.73 5.32 6.64
C GLY A 93 -8.14 6.43 7.63
N ALA A 94 -7.48 6.52 8.80
CA ALA A 94 -7.78 7.57 9.76
C ALA A 94 -7.52 8.98 9.21
N VAL A 95 -6.44 9.15 8.44
CA VAL A 95 -6.12 10.41 7.77
C VAL A 95 -7.11 10.71 6.65
N MET A 96 -7.53 9.70 5.86
CA MET A 96 -8.57 9.90 4.84
C MET A 96 -9.87 10.45 5.46
N ASP A 97 -10.36 9.82 6.52
CA ASP A 97 -11.58 10.28 7.23
C ASP A 97 -11.41 11.68 7.84
N LEU A 98 -10.19 12.01 8.28
CA LEU A 98 -9.87 13.35 8.81
C LEU A 98 -9.87 14.42 7.70
N VAL A 99 -9.27 14.14 6.54
CA VAL A 99 -9.00 15.17 5.53
C VAL A 99 -10.14 15.38 4.56
N ILE A 100 -10.87 14.33 4.18
CA ILE A 100 -11.96 14.39 3.20
C ILE A 100 -13.00 15.48 3.53
N PRO A 101 -13.48 15.64 4.78
CA PRO A 101 -14.43 16.69 5.15
C PRO A 101 -13.89 18.12 4.97
N HIS A 102 -12.56 18.30 4.97
CA HIS A 102 -11.89 19.59 4.84
C HIS A 102 -11.48 19.91 3.40
N LEU A 103 -11.54 18.93 2.49
CA LEU A 103 -11.25 19.16 1.08
C LEU A 103 -12.45 19.81 0.36
N PRO A 104 -12.19 20.69 -0.62
CA PRO A 104 -13.24 21.40 -1.34
C PRO A 104 -14.21 20.42 -2.02
N HIS A 105 -15.51 20.72 -1.99
CA HIS A 105 -16.48 20.00 -2.80
C HIS A 105 -16.31 20.42 -4.26
N PRO A 106 -15.98 19.50 -5.17
CA PRO A 106 -15.69 19.89 -6.54
C PRO A 106 -16.97 20.21 -7.32
N GLY A 107 -17.36 21.48 -7.31
CA GLY A 107 -18.45 21.99 -8.15
C GLY A 107 -18.06 22.14 -9.63
N ASP A 108 -16.77 22.25 -9.93
CA ASP A 108 -16.22 22.52 -11.25
C ASP A 108 -15.09 21.54 -11.63
N LEU A 109 -14.89 21.37 -12.94
CA LEU A 109 -13.91 20.44 -13.50
C LEU A 109 -12.44 20.79 -13.15
N PRO A 110 -12.00 22.07 -13.16
CA PRO A 110 -10.67 22.45 -12.68
C PRO A 110 -10.37 21.99 -11.25
N THR A 111 -11.31 22.16 -10.32
CA THR A 111 -11.13 21.70 -8.93
C THR A 111 -10.95 20.19 -8.85
N ARG A 112 -11.74 19.41 -9.62
CA ARG A 112 -11.59 17.94 -9.71
C ARG A 112 -10.19 17.53 -10.17
N TRP A 113 -9.71 18.14 -11.26
CA TRP A 113 -8.37 17.85 -11.78
C TRP A 113 -7.27 18.28 -10.82
N GLY A 114 -7.41 19.45 -10.17
CA GLY A 114 -6.46 19.91 -9.17
C GLY A 114 -6.32 18.91 -8.01
N LEU A 115 -7.44 18.40 -7.49
CA LEU A 115 -7.45 17.38 -6.45
C LEU A 115 -6.84 16.06 -6.93
N LEU A 116 -7.24 15.56 -8.10
CA LEU A 116 -6.71 14.32 -8.66
C LEU A 116 -5.18 14.40 -8.85
N LEU A 117 -4.70 15.45 -9.51
CA LEU A 117 -3.27 15.63 -9.77
C LEU A 117 -2.48 15.80 -8.46
N THR A 118 -3.03 16.54 -7.49
CA THR A 118 -2.42 16.67 -6.16
C THR A 118 -2.31 15.31 -5.49
N GLY A 119 -3.38 14.50 -5.52
CA GLY A 119 -3.38 13.15 -4.98
C GLY A 119 -2.32 12.26 -5.64
N LEU A 120 -2.28 12.23 -6.97
CA LEU A 120 -1.29 11.45 -7.72
C LEU A 120 0.15 11.87 -7.41
N VAL A 121 0.41 13.17 -7.32
CA VAL A 121 1.75 13.71 -6.99
C VAL A 121 2.15 13.34 -5.56
N LEU A 122 1.25 13.48 -4.57
CA LEU A 122 1.52 13.20 -3.16
C LEU A 122 1.65 11.69 -2.85
N ALA A 123 0.98 10.83 -3.61
CA ALA A 123 1.03 9.38 -3.42
C ALA A 123 2.46 8.82 -3.57
N GLY A 124 3.22 9.31 -4.55
CA GLY A 124 4.62 8.91 -4.80
C GLY A 124 5.54 9.04 -3.58
N PRO A 125 5.80 10.25 -3.06
CA PRO A 125 6.66 10.45 -1.90
C PRO A 125 6.08 9.79 -0.65
N GLY A 126 4.76 9.78 -0.47
CA GLY A 126 4.11 9.10 0.65
C GLY A 126 4.44 7.61 0.68
N VAL A 127 4.20 6.91 -0.44
CA VAL A 127 4.50 5.48 -0.59
C VAL A 127 6.01 5.23 -0.50
N GLY A 128 6.84 6.08 -1.10
CA GLY A 128 8.30 5.99 -1.05
C GLY A 128 8.85 6.07 0.38
N MET A 129 8.39 7.04 1.18
CA MET A 129 8.77 7.19 2.59
C MET A 129 8.32 5.99 3.44
N TYR A 130 7.08 5.55 3.26
CA TYR A 130 6.50 4.44 4.00
C TYR A 130 7.24 3.12 3.70
N ILE A 131 7.40 2.76 2.42
CA ILE A 131 8.10 1.54 2.02
C ILE A 131 9.59 1.64 2.37
N GLY A 132 10.21 2.78 2.10
CA GLY A 132 11.63 3.06 2.37
C GLY A 132 12.01 3.01 3.85
N ALA A 133 11.05 3.18 4.76
CA ALA A 133 11.26 2.99 6.19
C ALA A 133 11.62 1.53 6.54
N ARG A 134 11.19 0.54 5.74
CA ARG A 134 11.46 -0.89 5.91
C ARG A 134 11.06 -1.44 7.29
N LEU A 135 9.97 -0.93 7.85
CA LEU A 135 9.38 -1.39 9.12
C LEU A 135 8.24 -2.40 8.94
N GLY A 136 8.04 -2.90 7.72
CA GLY A 136 7.06 -3.93 7.39
C GLY A 136 6.28 -3.62 6.10
N PRO A 137 5.92 -4.64 5.31
CA PRO A 137 5.10 -4.48 4.11
C PRO A 137 3.67 -4.08 4.45
N GLY A 138 2.91 -3.57 3.48
CA GLY A 138 1.55 -3.11 3.70
C GLY A 138 0.61 -4.30 3.70
N PRO A 139 -0.60 -4.21 4.27
CA PRO A 139 -1.56 -5.32 4.30
C PRO A 139 -1.75 -6.00 2.92
N ARG A 140 -1.84 -5.20 1.86
CA ARG A 140 -1.96 -5.72 0.49
C ARG A 140 -0.69 -6.43 0.00
N ASP A 141 0.47 -5.91 0.36
CA ASP A 141 1.76 -6.38 -0.16
C ASP A 141 2.11 -7.76 0.38
N GLY A 142 1.72 -8.09 1.62
CA GLY A 142 1.97 -9.44 2.16
C GLY A 142 1.01 -10.52 1.68
N ILE A 143 -0.21 -10.19 1.22
CA ILE A 143 -1.02 -11.16 0.46
C ILE A 143 -0.30 -11.46 -0.86
N MET A 144 0.20 -10.42 -1.53
CA MET A 144 0.92 -10.56 -2.80
C MET A 144 2.16 -11.45 -2.63
N THR A 145 3.04 -11.19 -1.66
CA THR A 145 4.23 -12.03 -1.44
C THR A 145 3.84 -13.43 -0.97
N GLY A 146 2.91 -13.57 -0.04
CA GLY A 146 2.51 -14.89 0.48
C GLY A 146 1.85 -15.80 -0.55
N LEU A 147 1.13 -15.24 -1.53
CA LEU A 147 0.61 -16.01 -2.66
C LEU A 147 1.68 -16.29 -3.72
N ALA A 148 2.59 -15.35 -3.98
CA ALA A 148 3.68 -15.56 -4.93
C ALA A 148 4.66 -16.64 -4.47
N GLU A 149 4.90 -16.77 -3.17
CA GLU A 149 5.68 -17.86 -2.56
C GLU A 149 5.10 -19.27 -2.85
N ARG A 150 3.85 -19.36 -3.32
CA ARG A 150 3.20 -20.64 -3.68
C ARG A 150 3.40 -21.04 -5.15
N GLY A 151 4.19 -20.28 -5.92
CA GLY A 151 4.58 -20.64 -7.30
C GLY A 151 4.22 -19.61 -8.39
N PRO A 152 3.08 -18.88 -8.34
CA PRO A 152 2.77 -17.86 -9.33
C PRO A 152 3.73 -16.67 -9.30
N SER A 153 3.88 -15.97 -10.43
CA SER A 153 4.71 -14.75 -10.47
C SER A 153 4.09 -13.61 -9.65
N ILE A 154 4.93 -12.78 -9.03
CA ILE A 154 4.49 -11.59 -8.26
C ILE A 154 3.59 -10.69 -9.12
N ARG A 155 3.91 -10.52 -10.40
CA ARG A 155 3.10 -9.73 -11.34
C ARG A 155 1.70 -10.29 -11.48
N LEU A 156 1.56 -11.60 -11.70
CA LEU A 156 0.26 -12.25 -11.88
C LEU A 156 -0.59 -12.11 -10.62
N VAL A 157 -0.01 -12.39 -9.45
CA VAL A 157 -0.71 -12.27 -8.17
C VAL A 157 -1.17 -10.83 -7.94
N ARG A 158 -0.27 -9.86 -8.12
CA ARG A 158 -0.58 -8.44 -7.95
C ARG A 158 -1.73 -8.01 -8.85
N THR A 159 -1.63 -8.28 -10.15
CA THR A 159 -2.67 -7.92 -11.12
C THR A 159 -3.99 -8.62 -10.79
N GLY A 160 -3.97 -9.90 -10.40
CA GLY A 160 -5.17 -10.62 -10.00
C GLY A 160 -5.87 -9.98 -8.80
N ILE A 161 -5.12 -9.65 -7.74
CA ILE A 161 -5.67 -9.00 -6.55
C ILE A 161 -6.22 -7.61 -6.88
N GLU A 162 -5.46 -6.79 -7.63
CA GLU A 162 -5.90 -5.45 -8.04
C GLU A 162 -7.17 -5.52 -8.89
N LEU A 163 -7.25 -6.45 -9.86
CA LEU A 163 -8.45 -6.62 -10.68
C LEU A 163 -9.66 -7.12 -9.88
N CYS A 164 -9.45 -8.02 -8.91
CA CYS A 164 -10.52 -8.47 -8.02
C CYS A 164 -11.06 -7.35 -7.15
N ALA A 165 -10.18 -6.51 -6.57
CA ALA A 165 -10.60 -5.35 -5.78
C ALA A 165 -11.36 -4.34 -6.65
N LEU A 166 -10.80 -4.00 -7.82
CA LEU A 166 -11.44 -3.09 -8.78
C LEU A 166 -12.82 -3.59 -9.22
N ALA A 167 -12.92 -4.86 -9.61
CA ALA A 167 -14.17 -5.46 -10.07
C ALA A 167 -15.20 -5.53 -8.94
N GLY A 168 -14.79 -5.96 -7.75
CA GLY A 168 -15.66 -6.01 -6.57
C GLY A 168 -16.20 -4.64 -6.20
N GLY A 169 -15.34 -3.62 -6.16
CA GLY A 169 -15.73 -2.25 -5.87
C GLY A 169 -16.64 -1.65 -6.95
N PHE A 170 -16.30 -1.85 -8.22
CA PHE A 170 -17.13 -1.39 -9.33
C PHE A 170 -18.53 -2.00 -9.30
N LEU A 171 -18.65 -3.30 -9.00
CA LEU A 171 -19.95 -3.96 -8.83
C LEU A 171 -20.74 -3.44 -7.63
N LEU A 172 -20.07 -2.97 -6.59
CA LEU A 172 -20.71 -2.35 -5.43
C LEU A 172 -21.14 -0.91 -5.69
N GLY A 173 -20.58 -0.26 -6.72
CA GLY A 173 -20.90 1.11 -7.14
C GLY A 173 -19.74 2.10 -7.04
N GLY A 174 -18.54 1.64 -6.69
CA GLY A 174 -17.36 2.50 -6.59
C GLY A 174 -16.95 3.13 -7.93
N THR A 175 -16.32 4.29 -7.85
CA THR A 175 -16.05 5.18 -8.97
C THR A 175 -14.83 4.72 -9.76
N VAL A 176 -15.08 4.19 -10.96
CA VAL A 176 -14.05 3.91 -11.96
C VAL A 176 -14.10 4.98 -13.04
N GLY A 177 -12.95 5.59 -13.34
CA GLY A 177 -12.89 6.69 -14.30
C GLY A 177 -11.48 6.99 -14.83
N ILE A 178 -11.29 8.18 -15.38
CA ILE A 178 -10.00 8.61 -15.91
C ILE A 178 -8.90 8.63 -14.84
N GLY A 179 -9.27 8.97 -13.60
CA GLY A 179 -8.39 8.93 -12.44
C GLY A 179 -7.85 7.53 -12.16
N THR A 180 -8.67 6.48 -12.34
CA THR A 180 -8.25 5.08 -12.20
C THR A 180 -7.18 4.71 -13.23
N VAL A 181 -7.37 5.13 -14.48
CA VAL A 181 -6.40 4.88 -15.56
C VAL A 181 -5.10 5.64 -15.30
N LEU A 182 -5.20 6.92 -14.95
CA LEU A 182 -4.04 7.74 -14.62
C LEU A 182 -3.27 7.20 -13.42
N PHE A 183 -3.98 6.75 -12.38
CA PHE A 183 -3.36 6.10 -11.23
C PHE A 183 -2.58 4.86 -11.66
N ALA A 184 -3.22 3.94 -12.41
CA ALA A 184 -2.57 2.72 -12.87
C ALA A 184 -1.30 2.99 -13.70
N LEU A 185 -1.31 4.03 -14.54
CA LEU A 185 -0.17 4.41 -15.38
C LEU A 185 0.95 5.13 -14.60
N THR A 186 0.59 5.93 -13.59
CA THR A 186 1.54 6.83 -12.93
C THR A 186 2.09 6.31 -11.61
N ILE A 187 1.32 5.49 -10.87
CA ILE A 187 1.71 5.08 -9.52
C ILE A 187 3.02 4.30 -9.51
N GLY A 188 3.23 3.38 -10.46
CA GLY A 188 4.44 2.57 -10.55
C GLY A 188 5.71 3.43 -10.72
N PRO A 189 5.81 4.21 -11.81
CA PRO A 189 6.96 5.11 -12.03
C PRO A 189 7.13 6.14 -10.91
N ASN A 190 6.03 6.73 -10.40
CA ASN A 190 6.09 7.74 -9.34
C ASN A 190 6.62 7.15 -8.03
N THR A 191 6.08 6.01 -7.59
CA THR A 191 6.57 5.30 -6.40
C THR A 191 8.03 4.90 -6.56
N GLN A 192 8.43 4.36 -7.71
CA GLN A 192 9.81 3.95 -7.95
C GLN A 192 10.78 5.14 -7.82
N PHE A 193 10.48 6.27 -8.48
CA PHE A 193 11.30 7.47 -8.44
C PHE A 193 11.58 7.95 -7.01
N TRP A 194 10.56 7.95 -6.16
CA TRP A 194 10.66 8.38 -4.77
C TRP A 194 11.28 7.33 -3.86
N LEU A 195 10.98 6.06 -4.07
CA LEU A 195 11.56 4.97 -3.30
C LEU A 195 13.09 4.96 -3.45
N GLU A 196 13.61 5.08 -4.67
CA GLU A 196 15.06 5.16 -4.93
C GLU A 196 15.76 6.30 -4.18
N ARG A 197 15.03 7.36 -3.80
CA ARG A 197 15.56 8.54 -3.10
C ARG A 197 15.36 8.51 -1.59
N LEU A 198 14.33 7.81 -1.12
CA LEU A 198 13.85 7.85 0.25
C LEU A 198 14.03 6.52 0.99
N ASP A 199 14.50 5.48 0.30
CA ASP A 199 14.83 4.20 0.89
C ASP A 199 16.01 4.33 1.86
N LEU A 200 15.76 3.95 3.12
CA LEU A 200 16.76 4.00 4.20
C LEU A 200 17.62 2.74 4.26
N GLY A 201 17.47 1.82 3.30
CA GLY A 201 18.17 0.54 3.25
C GLY A 201 17.75 -0.39 4.40
N HIS A 202 18.07 -1.68 4.29
CA HIS A 202 17.73 -2.64 5.35
C HIS A 202 18.43 -2.27 6.67
N PRO A 203 17.76 -2.41 7.82
CA PRO A 203 18.43 -2.25 9.11
C PRO A 203 19.61 -3.23 9.20
N PRO A 204 20.75 -2.83 9.79
CA PRO A 204 21.90 -3.72 9.97
C PRO A 204 21.50 -5.03 10.67
N GLY A 205 21.86 -6.18 10.07
CA GLY A 205 21.48 -7.51 10.58
C GLY A 205 20.04 -7.96 10.25
N PHE A 206 19.32 -7.18 9.42
CA PHE A 206 17.96 -7.45 8.97
C PHE A 206 17.86 -7.48 7.43
N GLU A 207 18.89 -8.01 6.79
CA GLU A 207 18.85 -8.30 5.35
C GLU A 207 17.82 -9.43 5.10
N PRO A 208 16.92 -9.29 4.11
CA PRO A 208 16.10 -10.40 3.66
C PRO A 208 17.09 -11.43 3.17
N ARG A 209 17.14 -12.55 3.86
CA ARG A 209 17.92 -13.69 3.41
C ARG A 209 17.57 -13.99 1.96
N LEU A 210 18.50 -13.70 1.06
CA LEU A 210 18.65 -14.45 -0.17
C LEU A 210 19.17 -15.85 0.23
N ASP A 211 18.40 -16.58 1.04
CA ASP A 211 18.65 -18.00 1.31
C ASP A 211 18.14 -18.78 0.10
N VAL A 212 18.81 -18.56 -1.02
CA VAL A 212 19.22 -19.70 -1.81
C VAL A 212 20.73 -19.59 -1.79
N GLU A 213 21.35 -20.14 -0.74
CA GLU A 213 22.65 -20.76 -0.94
C GLU A 213 22.43 -21.73 -2.10
N VAL A 214 22.77 -21.30 -3.31
CA VAL A 214 23.05 -22.23 -4.39
C VAL A 214 24.30 -22.93 -3.89
N GLU A 215 24.09 -24.05 -3.21
CA GLU A 215 25.14 -24.99 -2.89
C GLU A 215 25.91 -25.21 -4.20
N PRO A 216 27.22 -24.89 -4.25
CA PRO A 216 27.96 -24.96 -5.50
C PRO A 216 27.81 -26.38 -6.02
N ASP A 217 27.34 -26.49 -7.26
CA ASP A 217 27.11 -27.77 -7.91
C ASP A 217 28.39 -28.63 -7.77
N PRO A 218 28.35 -29.75 -7.03
CA PRO A 218 29.53 -30.58 -6.81
C PRO A 218 30.07 -31.18 -8.12
N THR A 219 29.32 -31.09 -9.23
CA THR A 219 29.79 -31.51 -10.56
C THR A 219 30.73 -30.50 -11.23
N LEU A 220 30.82 -29.25 -10.75
CA LEU A 220 31.71 -28.21 -11.30
C LEU A 220 33.03 -28.04 -10.53
N ALA A 221 33.26 -28.79 -9.46
CA ALA A 221 34.49 -28.74 -8.68
C ALA A 221 35.61 -29.68 -9.19
N GLY A 222 35.41 -30.32 -10.36
CA GLY A 222 36.26 -31.41 -10.83
C GLY A 222 36.60 -31.41 -12.33
N SER A 223 36.65 -30.25 -12.99
CA SER A 223 37.11 -30.11 -14.39
C SER A 223 38.25 -29.12 -14.54
#